data_AF-A0A0C1JI39-F1
#
_entry.id   AF-A0A0C1JI39-F1
#
_cell.length_a   1.000
_cell.length_b   1.000
_cell.length_c   1.000
_cell.angle_alpha   90.00
_cell.angle_beta   90.00
_cell.angle_gamma   90.00
#
_symmetry.space_group_name_H-M   'P 1'
#
loop_
_entity.id
_entity.type
_entity.pdbx_description
1 polymer ?
#
loop_
_entity_poly.entity_id
_entity_poly.type
_entity_poly.pdbx_seq_one_letter_code
_entity_poly.pdbx_strand_id
1 'polypeptide(L)'
;MIIDLCVNFISSTIEYCKDTQTDKEGNSSCPDSVVNAAAQKFFKNVGSPPSTFSKWELLEDMSMQLPLYLSFCFYEFYFYQSKEFSDPEDSDNQLAIKLDKTKQIANKAIQEYLACMKLVEKGFGREAFNFLPTWILNGAYGHEFVSMPKIKMESLPLPEEYADCLINECPKAKLENFRLVIEKVRNIALPSDTWAIVECEKQKHTLIPPEIFAKVHHRALKDISHLFRQYADDYHIYKDVIDKNFETHEFFQIHKKRVEEYEQHQFN
;
A
#
# COMPACT_ATOMS: atom_id res chain seq x y z
N MET A 1 -33.88 3.57 22.45
CA MET A 1 -32.78 2.70 21.97
C MET A 1 -32.03 3.29 20.78
N ILE A 2 -32.65 3.49 19.59
CA ILE A 2 -31.94 4.13 18.45
C ILE A 2 -31.62 5.60 18.73
N ILE A 3 -32.57 6.36 19.32
CA ILE A 3 -32.36 7.77 19.68
C ILE A 3 -31.22 7.91 20.69
N ASP A 4 -31.20 7.07 21.73
CA ASP A 4 -30.14 7.08 22.76
C ASP A 4 -28.77 6.76 22.15
N LEU A 5 -28.73 5.85 21.17
CA LEU A 5 -27.52 5.51 20.44
C LEU A 5 -26.99 6.67 19.59
N CYS A 6 -27.89 7.36 18.86
CA CYS A 6 -27.52 8.56 18.10
C CYS A 6 -27.04 9.68 19.03
N VAL A 7 -27.69 9.88 20.18
CA VAL A 7 -27.28 10.88 21.18
C VAL A 7 -25.92 10.53 21.78
N ASN A 8 -25.67 9.28 22.13
CA ASN A 8 -24.38 8.82 22.64
C ASN A 8 -23.27 8.98 21.59
N PHE A 9 -23.53 8.64 20.34
CA PHE A 9 -22.57 8.83 19.25
C PHE A 9 -22.23 10.32 19.08
N ILE A 10 -23.23 11.19 18.89
CA ILE A 10 -23.02 12.63 18.70
C ILE A 10 -22.30 13.24 19.91
N SER A 11 -22.71 12.88 21.12
CA SER A 11 -22.10 13.42 22.35
C SER A 11 -20.63 12.97 22.49
N SER A 12 -20.34 11.70 22.16
CA SER A 12 -18.97 11.16 22.18
C SER A 12 -18.11 11.80 21.09
N THR A 13 -18.66 12.09 19.91
CA THR A 13 -17.95 12.82 18.84
C THR A 13 -17.63 14.25 19.27
N ILE A 14 -18.58 14.96 19.87
CA ILE A 14 -18.35 16.33 20.39
C ILE A 14 -17.27 16.31 21.47
N GLU A 15 -17.31 15.32 22.37
CA GLU A 15 -16.31 15.16 23.41
C GLU A 15 -14.93 14.84 22.83
N TYR A 16 -14.85 13.94 21.85
CA TYR A 16 -13.61 13.62 21.13
C TYR A 16 -13.01 14.87 20.49
N CYS A 17 -13.78 15.66 19.74
CA CYS A 17 -13.29 16.89 19.11
C CYS A 17 -12.82 17.93 20.12
N LYS A 18 -13.44 17.99 21.31
CA LYS A 18 -12.98 18.86 22.41
C LYS A 18 -11.69 18.36 23.02
N ASP A 19 -11.61 17.06 23.29
CA ASP A 19 -10.46 16.40 23.91
C ASP A 19 -9.21 16.49 23.00
N THR A 20 -9.39 16.48 21.67
CA THR A 20 -8.30 16.59 20.68
C THR A 20 -8.12 18.00 20.11
N GLN A 21 -8.90 18.98 20.56
CA GLN A 21 -8.85 20.38 20.07
C GLN A 21 -8.92 20.47 18.54
N THR A 22 -9.77 19.66 17.92
CA THR A 22 -9.89 19.62 16.46
C THR A 22 -10.35 20.97 15.91
N ASP A 23 -9.63 21.51 14.93
CA ASP A 23 -10.02 22.74 14.25
C ASP A 23 -11.16 22.51 13.23
N LYS A 24 -11.54 23.57 12.51
CA LYS A 24 -12.61 23.50 11.49
C LYS A 24 -12.23 22.69 10.25
N GLU A 25 -10.94 22.43 10.06
CA GLU A 25 -10.39 21.66 8.93
C GLU A 25 -10.21 20.19 9.29
N GLY A 26 -10.38 19.83 10.57
CA GLY A 26 -10.25 18.45 11.05
C GLY A 26 -8.88 18.14 11.65
N ASN A 27 -8.01 19.13 11.81
CA ASN A 27 -6.65 18.94 12.32
C ASN A 27 -6.62 19.04 13.85
N SER A 28 -5.84 18.18 14.50
CA SER A 28 -5.55 18.24 15.93
C SER A 28 -4.16 18.82 16.18
N SER A 29 -4.03 19.71 17.17
CA SER A 29 -2.74 20.21 17.66
C SER A 29 -2.24 19.44 18.88
N CYS A 30 -2.93 18.37 19.29
CA CYS A 30 -2.61 17.61 20.49
C CYS A 30 -1.52 16.55 20.21
N PRO A 31 -0.71 16.18 21.24
CA PRO A 31 0.18 15.04 21.13
C PRO A 31 -0.58 13.72 20.89
N ASP A 32 0.05 12.75 20.21
CA ASP A 32 -0.53 11.44 19.91
C ASP A 32 -1.07 10.71 21.15
N SER A 33 -0.42 10.87 22.31
CA SER A 33 -0.88 10.28 23.56
C SER A 33 -2.26 10.78 24.00
N VAL A 34 -2.57 12.05 23.73
CA VAL A 34 -3.87 12.67 24.02
C VAL A 34 -4.91 12.20 22.99
N VAL A 35 -4.52 12.16 21.71
CA VAL A 35 -5.38 11.67 20.62
C VAL A 35 -5.80 10.21 20.85
N ASN A 36 -4.85 9.35 21.22
CA ASN A 36 -5.08 7.94 21.49
C ASN A 36 -5.98 7.73 22.71
N ALA A 37 -5.76 8.47 23.79
CA ALA A 37 -6.62 8.40 24.98
C ALA A 37 -8.06 8.85 24.66
N ALA A 38 -8.22 9.93 23.87
CA ALA A 38 -9.51 10.41 23.43
C ALA A 38 -10.22 9.41 22.51
N ALA A 39 -9.50 8.77 21.58
CA ALA A 39 -10.03 7.74 20.69
C ALA A 39 -10.49 6.49 21.45
N GLN A 40 -9.69 6.00 22.41
CA GLN A 40 -10.08 4.88 23.28
C GLN A 40 -11.35 5.20 24.09
N LYS A 41 -11.43 6.42 24.64
CA LYS A 41 -12.61 6.91 25.35
C LYS A 41 -13.83 6.99 24.44
N PHE A 42 -13.67 7.49 23.22
CA PHE A 42 -14.73 7.54 22.20
C PHE A 42 -15.29 6.14 21.92
N PHE A 43 -14.45 5.18 21.55
CA PHE A 43 -14.88 3.81 21.23
C PHE A 43 -15.58 3.14 22.42
N LYS A 44 -15.08 3.37 23.64
CA LYS A 44 -15.72 2.90 24.86
C LYS A 44 -17.13 3.52 25.05
N ASN A 45 -17.28 4.82 24.82
CA ASN A 45 -18.54 5.53 25.03
C ASN A 45 -19.62 5.15 24.01
N VAL A 46 -19.23 4.84 22.77
CA VAL A 46 -20.18 4.38 21.74
C VAL A 46 -20.52 2.89 21.87
N GLY A 47 -19.88 2.17 22.79
CA GLY A 47 -20.15 0.75 23.05
C GLY A 47 -19.38 -0.22 22.16
N SER A 48 -18.30 0.23 21.50
CA SER A 48 -17.44 -0.64 20.71
C SER A 48 -16.65 -1.62 21.60
N PRO A 49 -16.27 -2.80 21.08
CA PRO A 49 -15.38 -3.72 21.77
C PRO A 49 -14.04 -3.05 22.17
N PRO A 50 -13.43 -3.42 23.32
CA PRO A 50 -12.14 -2.84 23.75
C PRO A 50 -11.00 -3.00 22.74
N SER A 51 -11.04 -4.06 21.92
CA SER A 51 -10.06 -4.32 20.86
C SER A 51 -10.25 -3.48 19.60
N THR A 52 -11.26 -2.61 19.53
CA THR A 52 -11.54 -1.78 18.35
C THR A 52 -10.44 -0.76 18.10
N PHE A 53 -9.92 -0.14 19.16
CA PHE A 53 -8.86 0.87 19.02
C PHE A 53 -7.59 0.29 18.41
N SER A 54 -7.12 -0.86 18.91
CA SER A 54 -5.92 -1.50 18.34
C SER A 54 -6.15 -1.93 16.89
N LYS A 55 -7.33 -2.45 16.55
CA LYS A 55 -7.67 -2.77 15.15
C LYS A 55 -7.73 -1.55 14.23
N TRP A 56 -8.09 -0.39 14.76
CA TRP A 56 -8.08 0.86 14.02
C TRP A 56 -6.64 1.28 13.68
N GLU A 57 -5.73 1.22 14.65
CA GLU A 57 -4.29 1.47 14.43
C GLU A 57 -3.72 0.53 13.36
N LEU A 58 -4.13 -0.76 13.38
CA LEU A 58 -3.74 -1.72 12.34
C LEU A 58 -4.20 -1.32 10.93
N LEU A 59 -5.46 -0.87 10.82
CA LEU A 59 -6.04 -0.47 9.54
C LEU A 59 -5.36 0.79 8.99
N GLU A 60 -5.05 1.74 9.86
CA GLU A 60 -4.31 2.95 9.51
C GLU A 60 -2.90 2.59 9.02
N ASP A 61 -2.19 1.74 9.76
CA ASP A 61 -0.85 1.30 9.41
C ASP A 61 -0.82 0.52 8.08
N MET A 62 -1.77 -0.41 7.88
CA MET A 62 -1.96 -1.09 6.58
C MET A 62 -2.15 -0.09 5.43
N SER A 63 -2.95 0.95 5.64
CA SER A 63 -3.27 1.95 4.62
C SER A 63 -2.07 2.84 4.27
N MET A 64 -1.14 3.03 5.20
CA MET A 64 0.09 3.80 4.97
C MET A 64 1.24 2.95 4.42
N GLN A 65 1.46 1.76 4.97
CA GLN A 65 2.61 0.92 4.63
C GLN A 65 2.45 0.13 3.33
N LEU A 66 1.25 -0.36 3.02
CA LEU A 66 1.04 -1.18 1.83
C LEU A 66 1.31 -0.44 0.51
N PRO A 67 0.88 0.82 0.32
CA PRO A 67 1.23 1.57 -0.89
C PRO A 67 2.74 1.73 -1.07
N LEU A 68 3.47 1.99 0.02
CA LEU A 68 4.93 2.08 0.02
C LEU A 68 5.54 0.75 -0.37
N TYR A 69 5.15 -0.34 0.28
CA TYR A 69 5.61 -1.69 -0.05
C TYR A 69 5.34 -2.06 -1.51
N LEU A 70 4.13 -1.80 -2.00
CA LEU A 70 3.76 -2.03 -3.39
C LEU A 70 4.62 -1.23 -4.37
N SER A 71 5.06 -0.02 -4.00
CA SER A 71 5.98 0.74 -4.86
C SER A 71 7.31 0.03 -5.07
N PHE A 72 7.86 -0.61 -4.03
CA PHE A 72 9.06 -1.46 -4.14
C PHE A 72 8.77 -2.71 -4.98
N CYS A 73 7.67 -3.41 -4.69
CA CYS A 73 7.28 -4.61 -5.44
C CYS A 73 7.09 -4.30 -6.93
N PHE A 74 6.41 -3.22 -7.28
CA PHE A 74 6.24 -2.84 -8.68
C PHE A 74 7.56 -2.47 -9.31
N TYR A 75 8.44 -1.74 -8.62
CA TYR A 75 9.76 -1.42 -9.15
C TYR A 75 10.56 -2.69 -9.49
N GLU A 76 10.63 -3.65 -8.57
CA GLU A 76 11.28 -4.95 -8.82
C GLU A 76 10.60 -5.75 -9.94
N PHE A 77 9.27 -5.68 -10.02
CA PHE A 77 8.51 -6.35 -11.06
C PHE A 77 8.84 -5.81 -12.46
N TYR A 78 9.06 -4.50 -12.61
CA TYR A 78 9.51 -3.91 -13.89
C TYR A 78 10.86 -4.47 -14.34
N PHE A 79 11.81 -4.60 -13.41
CA PHE A 79 13.10 -5.23 -13.68
C PHE A 79 12.93 -6.72 -14.00
N TYR A 80 12.16 -7.46 -13.22
CA TYR A 80 11.90 -8.88 -13.46
C TYR A 80 11.35 -9.14 -14.86
N GLN A 81 10.41 -8.32 -15.32
CA GLN A 81 9.85 -8.45 -16.67
C GLN A 81 10.89 -8.12 -17.75
N SER A 82 11.86 -7.26 -17.46
CA SER A 82 12.87 -6.81 -18.41
C SER A 82 14.13 -7.68 -18.46
N LYS A 83 14.25 -8.71 -17.60
CA LYS A 83 15.45 -9.55 -17.45
C LYS A 83 15.87 -10.35 -18.69
N GLU A 84 14.99 -10.48 -19.68
CA GLU A 84 15.24 -11.23 -20.92
C GLU A 84 15.88 -10.35 -22.01
N PHE A 85 15.93 -9.02 -21.82
CA PHE A 85 16.54 -8.09 -22.76
C PHE A 85 18.04 -7.95 -22.47
N SER A 86 18.81 -8.90 -23.00
CA SER A 86 20.28 -8.89 -22.93
C SER A 86 20.96 -8.29 -24.17
N ASP A 87 20.22 -8.06 -25.25
CA ASP A 87 20.77 -7.66 -26.56
C ASP A 87 20.14 -6.34 -27.06
N PRO A 88 20.90 -5.24 -27.24
CA PRO A 88 20.35 -3.92 -27.57
C PRO A 88 19.71 -3.82 -28.97
N GLU A 89 20.21 -4.56 -29.96
CA GLU A 89 19.94 -4.29 -31.39
C GLU A 89 18.51 -4.65 -31.87
N ASP A 90 17.76 -5.45 -31.10
CA ASP A 90 16.36 -5.86 -31.41
C ASP A 90 15.34 -5.38 -30.34
N SER A 91 15.80 -4.55 -29.39
CA SER A 91 15.20 -4.51 -28.05
C SER A 91 14.25 -3.37 -27.75
N ASP A 92 14.33 -2.20 -28.39
CA ASP A 92 13.62 -1.02 -27.88
C ASP A 92 12.10 -1.12 -28.00
N ASN A 93 11.61 -1.55 -29.15
CA ASN A 93 10.16 -1.76 -29.34
C ASN A 93 9.66 -2.92 -28.48
N GLN A 94 10.44 -4.00 -28.33
CA GLN A 94 10.04 -5.16 -27.54
C GLN A 94 10.03 -4.84 -26.04
N LEU A 95 11.03 -4.11 -25.56
CA LEU A 95 11.12 -3.59 -24.20
C LEU A 95 9.94 -2.68 -23.91
N ALA A 96 9.66 -1.71 -24.78
CA ALA A 96 8.51 -0.82 -24.63
C ALA A 96 7.19 -1.60 -24.51
N ILE A 97 6.94 -2.55 -25.42
CA ILE A 97 5.74 -3.41 -25.38
C ILE A 97 5.66 -4.19 -24.07
N LYS A 98 6.79 -4.72 -23.58
CA LYS A 98 6.80 -5.50 -22.33
C LYS A 98 6.56 -4.60 -21.13
N LEU A 99 7.15 -3.41 -21.09
CA LEU A 99 6.93 -2.41 -20.04
C LEU A 99 5.48 -1.90 -20.04
N ASP A 100 4.84 -1.73 -21.21
CA ASP A 100 3.43 -1.39 -21.30
C ASP A 100 2.53 -2.51 -20.74
N LYS A 101 2.85 -3.78 -21.00
CA LYS A 101 2.16 -4.92 -20.37
C LYS A 101 2.39 -4.93 -18.85
N THR A 102 3.61 -4.66 -18.40
CA THR A 102 3.94 -4.55 -16.97
C THR A 102 3.12 -3.45 -16.30
N LYS A 103 2.99 -2.28 -16.93
CA LYS A 103 2.14 -1.19 -16.46
C LYS A 103 0.69 -1.60 -16.33
N GLN A 104 0.15 -2.34 -17.30
CA GLN A 104 -1.23 -2.83 -17.24
C GLN A 104 -1.45 -3.81 -16.07
N ILE A 105 -0.49 -4.69 -15.80
CA ILE A 105 -0.55 -5.62 -14.65
C ILE A 105 -0.47 -4.84 -13.34
N ALA A 106 0.48 -3.90 -13.21
CA ALA A 106 0.62 -3.05 -12.03
C ALA A 106 -0.66 -2.25 -11.76
N ASN A 107 -1.26 -1.68 -12.81
CA ASN A 107 -2.53 -0.96 -12.70
C ASN A 107 -3.66 -1.85 -12.14
N LYS A 108 -3.79 -3.07 -12.65
CA LYS A 108 -4.79 -4.03 -12.13
C LYS A 108 -4.50 -4.43 -10.69
N ALA A 109 -3.23 -4.69 -10.35
CA ALA A 109 -2.81 -5.02 -8.99
C ALA A 109 -3.17 -3.90 -7.99
N ILE A 110 -2.99 -2.63 -8.38
CA ILE A 110 -3.40 -1.48 -7.57
C ILE A 110 -4.92 -1.46 -7.40
N GLN A 111 -5.70 -1.60 -8.46
CA GLN A 111 -7.18 -1.63 -8.37
C GLN A 111 -7.68 -2.78 -7.48
N GLU A 112 -7.06 -3.95 -7.57
CA GLU A 112 -7.36 -5.13 -6.75
C GLU A 112 -7.04 -4.89 -5.26
N TYR A 113 -5.85 -4.36 -4.96
CA TYR A 113 -5.47 -3.91 -3.62
C TYR A 113 -6.50 -2.96 -3.03
N LEU A 114 -6.85 -1.92 -3.80
CA LEU A 114 -7.80 -0.89 -3.40
C LEU A 114 -9.20 -1.46 -3.14
N ALA A 115 -9.69 -2.36 -4.01
CA ALA A 115 -10.95 -3.05 -3.81
C ALA A 115 -10.94 -3.92 -2.54
N CYS A 116 -9.81 -4.58 -2.27
CA CYS A 116 -9.63 -5.41 -1.08
C CYS A 116 -9.57 -4.56 0.21
N MET A 117 -8.85 -3.43 0.22
CA MET A 117 -8.83 -2.50 1.36
C MET A 117 -10.24 -1.99 1.70
N LYS A 118 -11.07 -1.66 0.71
CA LYS A 118 -12.48 -1.31 0.93
C LYS A 118 -13.28 -2.41 1.64
N LEU A 119 -12.97 -3.70 1.39
CA LEU A 119 -13.62 -4.80 2.08
C LEU A 119 -13.13 -4.96 3.53
N VAL A 120 -11.86 -4.66 3.78
CA VAL A 120 -11.27 -4.65 5.13
C VAL A 120 -11.84 -3.50 5.96
N GLU A 121 -11.91 -2.28 5.41
CA GLU A 121 -12.54 -1.11 6.05
C GLU A 121 -14.00 -1.38 6.44
N LYS A 122 -14.76 -2.01 5.54
CA LYS A 122 -16.14 -2.46 5.82
C LYS A 122 -16.17 -3.48 6.96
N GLY A 123 -15.23 -4.42 6.98
CA GLY A 123 -15.09 -5.37 8.08
C GLY A 123 -14.85 -4.69 9.41
N PHE A 124 -13.90 -3.76 9.45
CA PHE A 124 -13.61 -2.94 10.62
C PHE A 124 -14.84 -2.17 11.09
N GLY A 125 -15.53 -1.45 10.19
CA GLY A 125 -16.73 -0.68 10.55
C GLY A 125 -17.82 -1.57 11.15
N ARG A 126 -18.05 -2.76 10.59
CA ARG A 126 -19.03 -3.72 11.13
C ARG A 126 -18.64 -4.24 12.52
N GLU A 127 -17.36 -4.44 12.78
CA GLU A 127 -16.88 -4.85 14.10
C GLU A 127 -16.95 -3.71 15.13
N ALA A 128 -16.56 -2.49 14.74
CA ALA A 128 -16.60 -1.30 15.59
C ALA A 128 -18.03 -0.95 16.02
N PHE A 129 -19.00 -1.14 15.11
CA PHE A 129 -20.42 -0.83 15.32
C PHE A 129 -21.28 -2.09 15.48
N ASN A 130 -20.71 -3.18 15.99
CA ASN A 130 -21.41 -4.48 16.13
C ASN A 130 -22.65 -4.45 17.05
N PHE A 131 -22.82 -3.39 17.83
CA PHE A 131 -23.99 -3.10 18.64
C PHE A 131 -25.20 -2.64 17.81
N LEU A 132 -25.01 -2.27 16.53
CA LEU A 132 -26.09 -1.94 15.60
C LEU A 132 -26.76 -3.20 15.04
N PRO A 133 -28.08 -3.15 14.77
CA PRO A 133 -28.76 -4.21 14.04
C PRO A 133 -28.12 -4.51 12.68
N THR A 134 -28.05 -5.79 12.32
CA THR A 134 -27.41 -6.27 11.07
C THR A 134 -27.97 -5.61 9.81
N TRP A 135 -29.25 -5.28 9.77
CA TRP A 135 -29.86 -4.61 8.61
C TRP A 135 -29.32 -3.18 8.41
N ILE A 136 -29.01 -2.45 9.49
CA ILE A 136 -28.35 -1.13 9.42
C ILE A 136 -26.93 -1.30 8.91
N LEU A 137 -26.21 -2.27 9.46
CA LEU A 137 -24.83 -2.57 9.04
C LEU A 137 -24.77 -3.01 7.57
N ASN A 138 -25.75 -3.80 7.09
CA ASN A 138 -25.84 -4.17 5.69
C ASN A 138 -26.21 -2.97 4.79
N GLY A 139 -27.06 -2.06 5.26
CA GLY A 139 -27.36 -0.82 4.55
C GLY A 139 -26.15 0.11 4.42
N ALA A 140 -25.33 0.22 5.48
CA ALA A 140 -24.17 1.11 5.51
C ALA A 140 -22.94 0.52 4.81
N TYR A 141 -22.63 -0.75 5.06
CA TYR A 141 -21.37 -1.38 4.62
C TYR A 141 -21.56 -2.42 3.51
N GLY A 142 -22.80 -2.78 3.18
CA GLY A 142 -23.11 -3.86 2.24
C GLY A 142 -22.99 -5.25 2.88
N HIS A 143 -23.11 -6.28 2.04
CA HIS A 143 -23.08 -7.69 2.45
C HIS A 143 -21.71 -8.35 2.33
N GLU A 144 -20.82 -7.81 1.50
CA GLU A 144 -19.47 -8.31 1.31
C GLU A 144 -18.48 -7.51 2.14
N PHE A 145 -17.73 -8.21 2.99
CA PHE A 145 -16.64 -7.66 3.80
C PHE A 145 -15.66 -8.79 4.14
N VAL A 146 -14.46 -8.40 4.56
CA VAL A 146 -13.43 -9.30 5.08
C VAL A 146 -13.30 -8.99 6.57
N SER A 147 -13.31 -10.00 7.44
CA SER A 147 -13.11 -9.78 8.88
C SER A 147 -11.73 -9.19 9.13
N MET A 148 -11.59 -8.36 10.17
CA MET A 148 -10.29 -7.75 10.44
C MET A 148 -9.23 -8.83 10.68
N PRO A 149 -8.04 -8.68 10.07
CA PRO A 149 -6.94 -9.62 10.25
C PRO A 149 -6.67 -9.93 11.72
N LYS A 150 -6.49 -11.21 12.06
CA LYS A 150 -5.99 -11.60 13.38
C LYS A 150 -4.47 -11.44 13.45
N ILE A 151 -3.97 -10.25 13.11
CA ILE A 151 -2.56 -9.95 13.27
C ILE A 151 -2.30 -9.83 14.78
N LYS A 152 -1.43 -10.70 15.30
CA LYS A 152 -1.00 -10.64 16.69
C LYS A 152 -0.12 -9.43 16.85
N MET A 153 -0.59 -8.43 17.59
CA MET A 153 0.15 -7.21 17.89
C MET A 153 1.25 -7.39 18.94
N GLU A 154 1.95 -8.52 18.91
CA GLU A 154 3.13 -8.71 19.78
C GLU A 154 4.28 -7.77 19.32
N SER A 155 4.25 -7.33 18.05
CA SER A 155 5.09 -6.28 17.46
C SER A 155 4.36 -5.55 16.33
N LEU A 156 4.90 -4.40 15.89
CA LEU A 156 4.48 -3.75 14.64
C LEU A 156 4.75 -4.70 13.47
N PRO A 157 3.72 -5.09 12.69
CA PRO A 157 3.88 -5.98 11.56
C PRO A 157 4.76 -5.36 10.48
N LEU A 158 5.47 -6.22 9.74
CA LEU A 158 6.19 -5.79 8.55
C LEU A 158 5.21 -5.56 7.39
N PRO A 159 5.53 -4.67 6.43
CA PRO A 159 4.68 -4.44 5.26
C PRO A 159 4.32 -5.71 4.47
N GLU A 160 5.24 -6.67 4.41
CA GLU A 160 5.04 -7.97 3.77
C GLU A 160 3.93 -8.80 4.45
N GLU A 161 3.85 -8.74 5.78
CA GLU A 161 2.85 -9.45 6.57
C GLU A 161 1.45 -8.90 6.29
N TYR A 162 1.34 -7.59 6.04
CA TYR A 162 0.09 -6.99 5.59
C TYR A 162 -0.31 -7.46 4.19
N ALA A 163 0.64 -7.59 3.27
CA ALA A 163 0.36 -8.08 1.92
C ALA A 163 -0.07 -9.55 1.94
N ASP A 164 0.62 -10.38 2.72
CA ASP A 164 0.24 -11.78 2.95
C ASP A 164 -1.13 -11.90 3.59
N CYS A 165 -1.43 -11.02 4.52
CA CYS A 165 -2.75 -10.96 5.12
C CYS A 165 -3.84 -10.68 4.08
N LEU A 166 -3.68 -9.66 3.24
CA LEU A 166 -4.66 -9.38 2.18
C LEU A 166 -4.82 -10.57 1.23
N ILE A 167 -3.73 -11.24 0.84
CA ILE A 167 -3.75 -12.42 -0.03
C ILE A 167 -4.55 -13.57 0.60
N ASN A 168 -4.45 -13.75 1.91
CA ASN A 168 -5.11 -14.83 2.63
C ASN A 168 -6.58 -14.55 2.92
N GLU A 169 -6.92 -13.30 3.23
CA GLU A 169 -8.25 -12.92 3.71
C GLU A 169 -9.19 -12.49 2.58
N CYS A 170 -8.68 -11.90 1.48
CA CYS A 170 -9.50 -11.54 0.33
C CYS A 170 -9.70 -12.74 -0.62
N PRO A 171 -10.87 -12.86 -1.28
CA PRO A 171 -11.11 -13.92 -2.26
C PRO A 171 -10.06 -13.93 -3.36
N LYS A 172 -9.48 -15.10 -3.67
CA LYS A 172 -8.40 -15.24 -4.69
C LYS A 172 -8.75 -14.60 -6.03
N ALA A 173 -10.01 -14.73 -6.47
CA ALA A 173 -10.50 -14.15 -7.72
C ALA A 173 -10.48 -12.60 -7.75
N LYS A 174 -10.32 -11.94 -6.60
CA LYS A 174 -10.25 -10.48 -6.47
C LYS A 174 -8.81 -9.94 -6.38
N LEU A 175 -7.78 -10.81 -6.33
CA LEU A 175 -6.38 -10.43 -6.11
C LEU A 175 -5.41 -11.13 -7.09
N GLU A 176 -5.83 -11.45 -8.31
CA GLU A 176 -5.02 -12.21 -9.26
C GLU A 176 -3.69 -11.52 -9.59
N ASN A 177 -3.73 -10.25 -9.98
CA ASN A 177 -2.56 -9.47 -10.38
C ASN A 177 -1.74 -9.03 -9.16
N PHE A 178 -2.41 -8.67 -8.06
CA PHE A 178 -1.77 -8.36 -6.80
C PHE A 178 -0.91 -9.54 -6.34
N ARG A 179 -1.52 -10.73 -6.24
CA ARG A 179 -0.83 -11.95 -5.84
C ARG A 179 0.30 -12.29 -6.80
N LEU A 180 0.08 -12.19 -8.11
CA LEU A 180 1.10 -12.44 -9.12
C LEU A 180 2.35 -11.57 -8.88
N VAL A 181 2.17 -10.27 -8.66
CA VAL A 181 3.29 -9.35 -8.42
C VAL A 181 4.02 -9.75 -7.14
N ILE A 182 3.32 -9.86 -6.01
CA ILE A 182 3.93 -10.17 -4.70
C ILE A 182 4.70 -11.50 -4.76
N GLU A 183 4.09 -12.57 -5.30
CA GLU A 183 4.74 -13.88 -5.41
C GLU A 183 5.97 -13.86 -6.34
N LYS A 184 5.93 -13.03 -7.40
CA LYS A 184 7.05 -12.95 -8.35
C LYS A 184 8.25 -12.22 -7.78
N VAL A 185 8.03 -11.15 -7.02
CA VAL A 185 9.12 -10.28 -6.54
C VAL A 185 9.67 -10.69 -5.20
N ARG A 186 8.94 -11.49 -4.40
CA ARG A 186 9.42 -12.03 -3.12
C ARG A 186 10.83 -12.62 -3.14
N ASN A 187 11.22 -13.20 -4.28
CA ASN A 187 12.50 -13.87 -4.45
C ASN A 187 13.43 -13.14 -5.42
N ILE A 188 13.15 -11.87 -5.69
CA ILE A 188 13.94 -11.01 -6.56
C ILE A 188 14.70 -10.02 -5.69
N ALA A 189 15.98 -9.85 -5.98
CA ALA A 189 16.77 -8.77 -5.42
C ALA A 189 17.41 -7.94 -6.55
N LEU A 190 17.50 -6.64 -6.30
CA LEU A 190 18.25 -5.67 -7.10
C LEU A 190 19.46 -5.20 -6.28
N PRO A 191 20.65 -5.81 -6.46
CA PRO A 191 21.81 -5.45 -5.67
C PRO A 191 22.23 -3.99 -5.90
N SER A 192 22.72 -3.35 -4.85
CA SER A 192 23.15 -1.96 -4.87
C SER A 192 24.41 -1.73 -5.71
N ASP A 193 25.24 -2.74 -5.89
CA ASP A 193 26.59 -2.67 -6.47
C ASP A 193 26.70 -3.19 -7.91
N THR A 194 25.69 -3.90 -8.40
CA THR A 194 25.74 -4.57 -9.72
C THR A 194 24.52 -4.26 -10.58
N TRP A 195 24.71 -4.19 -11.91
CA TRP A 195 23.65 -4.05 -12.91
C TRP A 195 22.97 -5.40 -13.14
N ALA A 196 22.35 -5.94 -12.10
CA ALA A 196 21.86 -7.30 -12.12
C ALA A 196 20.51 -7.47 -11.42
N ILE A 197 19.82 -8.54 -11.81
CA ILE A 197 18.71 -9.13 -11.08
C ILE A 197 19.19 -10.45 -10.50
N VAL A 198 18.93 -10.66 -9.22
CA VAL A 198 19.17 -11.93 -8.54
C VAL A 198 17.84 -12.62 -8.27
N GLU A 199 17.61 -13.79 -8.87
CA GLU A 199 16.51 -14.69 -8.49
C GLU A 199 17.01 -15.59 -7.36
N CYS A 200 16.77 -15.19 -6.10
CA CYS A 200 17.34 -15.78 -4.90
C CYS A 200 17.08 -17.29 -4.79
N GLU A 201 15.83 -17.74 -5.01
CA GLU A 201 15.47 -19.16 -4.98
C GLU A 201 16.22 -20.00 -6.02
N LYS A 202 16.48 -19.43 -7.20
CA LYS A 202 17.17 -20.12 -8.28
C LYS A 202 18.68 -19.90 -8.24
N GLN A 203 19.16 -19.08 -7.31
CA GLN A 203 20.53 -18.57 -7.27
C GLN A 203 20.99 -18.05 -8.64
N LYS A 204 20.06 -17.49 -9.42
CA LYS A 204 20.33 -17.06 -10.79
C LYS A 204 20.65 -15.57 -10.79
N HIS A 205 21.84 -15.25 -11.27
CA HIS A 205 22.29 -13.89 -11.49
C HIS A 205 22.15 -13.52 -12.96
N THR A 206 21.37 -12.48 -13.26
CA THR A 206 21.13 -12.00 -14.63
C THR A 206 21.65 -10.58 -14.74
N LEU A 207 22.73 -10.39 -15.52
CA LEU A 207 23.25 -9.06 -15.83
C LEU A 207 22.29 -8.36 -16.80
N ILE A 208 22.07 -7.07 -16.57
CA ILE A 208 21.30 -6.17 -17.42
C ILE A 208 22.28 -5.15 -18.02
N PRO A 209 22.24 -4.91 -19.33
CA PRO A 209 22.96 -3.79 -19.93
C PRO A 209 22.58 -2.46 -19.22
N PRO A 210 23.55 -1.59 -18.86
CA PRO A 210 23.26 -0.35 -18.16
C PRO A 210 22.22 0.54 -18.86
N GLU A 211 22.21 0.56 -20.20
CA GLU A 211 21.21 1.25 -21.01
C GLU A 211 19.78 0.77 -20.73
N ILE A 212 19.59 -0.55 -20.77
CA ILE A 212 18.29 -1.18 -20.50
C ILE A 212 17.88 -0.93 -19.05
N PHE A 213 18.83 -1.02 -18.11
CA PHE A 213 18.56 -0.71 -16.70
C PHE A 213 18.07 0.74 -16.54
N ALA A 214 18.74 1.72 -17.14
CA ALA A 214 18.35 3.12 -17.09
C ALA A 214 16.96 3.35 -17.69
N LYS A 215 16.68 2.76 -18.87
CA LYS A 215 15.35 2.82 -19.51
C LYS A 215 14.25 2.26 -18.60
N VAL A 216 14.49 1.10 -17.98
CA VAL A 216 13.54 0.46 -17.06
C VAL A 216 13.35 1.28 -15.79
N HIS A 217 14.42 1.81 -15.20
CA HIS A 217 14.38 2.67 -14.01
C HIS A 217 13.49 3.89 -14.24
N HIS A 218 13.78 4.69 -15.28
CA HIS A 218 13.02 5.89 -15.62
C HIS A 218 11.55 5.56 -15.87
N ARG A 219 11.29 4.47 -16.59
CA ARG A 219 9.92 4.05 -16.89
C ARG A 219 9.18 3.61 -15.64
N ALA A 220 9.79 2.81 -14.77
CA ALA A 220 9.21 2.32 -13.53
C ALA A 220 8.83 3.48 -12.59
N LEU A 221 9.75 4.41 -12.32
CA LEU A 221 9.47 5.56 -11.46
C LEU A 221 8.31 6.40 -11.99
N LYS A 222 8.32 6.70 -13.29
CA LYS A 222 7.26 7.48 -13.95
C LYS A 222 5.91 6.78 -13.88
N ASP A 223 5.86 5.50 -14.27
CA ASP A 223 4.60 4.76 -14.33
C ASP A 223 4.03 4.51 -12.94
N ILE A 224 4.84 4.11 -11.95
CA ILE A 224 4.37 3.81 -10.60
C ILE A 224 3.82 5.07 -9.92
N SER A 225 4.56 6.19 -9.99
CA SER A 225 4.09 7.49 -9.48
C SER A 225 2.75 7.89 -10.12
N HIS A 226 2.66 7.79 -11.46
CA HIS A 226 1.44 8.11 -12.17
C HIS A 226 0.25 7.22 -11.78
N LEU A 227 0.47 5.91 -11.67
CA LEU A 227 -0.57 4.95 -11.32
C LEU A 227 -1.11 5.20 -9.91
N PHE A 228 -0.26 5.44 -8.91
CA PHE A 228 -0.74 5.75 -7.56
C PHE A 228 -1.48 7.09 -7.51
N ARG A 229 -0.98 8.12 -8.19
CA ARG A 229 -1.65 9.43 -8.28
C ARG A 229 -3.03 9.33 -8.95
N GLN A 230 -3.19 8.44 -9.93
CA GLN A 230 -4.47 8.22 -10.62
C GLN A 230 -5.59 7.79 -9.66
N TYR A 231 -5.27 7.03 -8.61
CA TYR A 231 -6.26 6.48 -7.67
C TYR A 231 -6.28 7.19 -6.31
N ALA A 232 -5.44 8.21 -6.12
CA ALA A 232 -5.24 8.76 -4.80
C ALA A 232 -6.40 9.59 -4.26
N ASP A 233 -7.25 10.14 -5.14
CA ASP A 233 -8.50 10.80 -4.71
C ASP A 233 -9.57 9.80 -4.25
N ASP A 234 -9.49 8.54 -4.71
CA ASP A 234 -10.52 7.53 -4.43
C ASP A 234 -10.27 6.74 -3.13
N TYR A 235 -9.09 6.87 -2.52
CA TYR A 235 -8.62 5.95 -1.46
C TYR A 235 -7.75 6.58 -0.37
N HIS A 236 -7.71 7.91 -0.25
CA HIS A 236 -6.83 8.59 0.70
C HIS A 236 -5.36 8.13 0.62
N ILE A 237 -4.91 7.67 -0.57
CA ILE A 237 -3.49 7.40 -0.79
C ILE A 237 -2.82 8.76 -0.74
N TYR A 238 -1.97 8.99 0.25
CA TYR A 238 -1.21 10.22 0.34
C TYR A 238 -0.30 10.32 -0.90
N LYS A 239 -0.72 11.13 -1.89
CA LYS A 239 -0.04 11.30 -3.19
C LYS A 239 1.45 11.55 -2.99
N ASP A 240 1.75 12.41 -2.03
CA ASP A 240 3.10 12.85 -1.73
C ASP A 240 3.95 11.80 -1.02
N VAL A 241 3.35 10.75 -0.44
CA VAL A 241 4.11 9.73 0.31
C VAL A 241 4.89 8.82 -0.64
N ILE A 242 4.30 8.40 -1.76
CA ILE A 242 5.01 7.56 -2.75
C ILE A 242 6.12 8.35 -3.44
N ASP A 243 5.83 9.58 -3.87
CA ASP A 243 6.81 10.42 -4.56
C ASP A 243 7.97 10.78 -3.63
N LYS A 244 7.66 11.19 -2.40
CA LYS A 244 8.68 11.42 -1.37
C LYS A 244 9.49 10.16 -1.10
N ASN A 245 8.86 8.98 -1.05
CA ASN A 245 9.58 7.73 -0.85
C ASN A 245 10.60 7.46 -1.98
N PHE A 246 10.24 7.71 -3.25
CA PHE A 246 11.20 7.62 -4.36
C PHE A 246 12.36 8.62 -4.20
N GLU A 247 12.10 9.81 -3.67
CA GLU A 247 13.10 10.86 -3.47
C GLU A 247 13.99 10.64 -2.24
N THR A 248 13.51 9.98 -1.19
CA THR A 248 14.23 9.93 0.10
C THR A 248 14.71 8.55 0.49
N HIS A 249 14.11 7.47 -0.01
CA HIS A 249 14.45 6.13 0.43
C HIS A 249 15.76 5.64 -0.19
N GLU A 250 16.65 5.12 0.66
CA GLU A 250 18.02 4.74 0.29
C GLU A 250 18.08 3.80 -0.92
N PHE A 251 17.23 2.78 -0.95
CA PHE A 251 17.11 1.85 -2.08
C PHE A 251 16.95 2.56 -3.44
N PHE A 252 15.99 3.49 -3.56
CA PHE A 252 15.77 4.21 -4.82
C PHE A 252 16.90 5.20 -5.11
N GLN A 253 17.46 5.85 -4.09
CA GLN A 253 18.56 6.80 -4.26
C GLN A 253 19.83 6.14 -4.79
N ILE A 254 20.16 4.94 -4.31
CA ILE A 254 21.29 4.15 -4.81
C ILE A 254 21.12 3.85 -6.30
N HIS A 255 19.94 3.35 -6.70
CA HIS A 255 19.69 3.03 -8.11
C HIS A 255 19.63 4.27 -9.00
N LYS A 256 19.06 5.37 -8.51
CA LYS A 256 19.04 6.66 -9.20
C LYS A 256 20.45 7.16 -9.47
N LYS A 257 21.30 7.19 -8.45
CA LYS A 257 22.70 7.62 -8.56
C LYS A 257 23.46 6.82 -9.63
N ARG A 258 23.23 5.50 -9.67
CA ARG A 258 23.85 4.63 -10.67
C ARG A 258 23.42 4.96 -12.09
N VAL A 259 22.14 5.22 -12.30
CA VAL A 259 21.61 5.65 -13.61
C VAL A 259 22.22 7.00 -14.01
N GLU A 260 22.31 7.95 -13.09
CA GLU A 260 22.95 9.26 -13.32
C GLU A 260 24.44 9.10 -13.69
N GLU A 261 25.19 8.23 -13.00
CA GLU A 261 26.58 7.93 -13.32
C GLU A 261 26.70 7.36 -14.75
N TYR A 262 25.88 6.38 -15.13
CA TYR A 262 25.88 5.85 -16.48
C TYR A 262 25.62 6.92 -17.55
N GLU A 263 24.62 7.78 -17.34
CA GLU A 263 24.25 8.83 -18.29
C GLU A 263 25.36 9.86 -18.46
N GLN A 264 26.04 10.26 -17.38
CA GLN A 264 27.19 11.18 -17.45
C GLN A 264 28.34 10.62 -18.29
N HIS A 265 28.57 9.31 -18.29
CA HIS A 265 29.62 8.68 -19.11
C HIS A 265 29.22 8.49 -20.59
N GLN A 266 27.93 8.59 -20.94
CA GLN A 266 27.47 8.53 -22.34
C GLN A 266 27.60 9.87 -23.08
N PHE A 267 27.58 10.99 -22.34
CA PHE A 267 27.63 12.35 -22.90
C PHE A 267 29.02 13.02 -22.79
N ASN A 268 30.04 12.28 -22.38
CA ASN A 268 31.46 12.68 -22.38
C ASN A 268 32.23 11.93 -23.47
#